data_AF-A0A957BPY8-F1
#
_entry.id   AF-A0A957BPY8-F1
#
_cell.length_a   1.000
_cell.length_b   1.000
_cell.length_c   1.000
_cell.angle_alpha   90.00
_cell.angle_beta   90.00
_cell.angle_gamma   90.00
#
_symmetry.space_group_name_H-M   'P 1'
#
loop_
_entity.id
_entity.type
_entity.pdbx_description
1 polymer ?
#
loop_
_entity_poly.entity_id
_entity_poly.type
_entity_poly.pdbx_seq_one_letter_code
_entity_poly.pdbx_strand_id
1 'polypeptide(L)'
;MALVTGEAGTAPARVSYVGLVRANEKFRLLWIGQIVSLLGDWFNLIASAALIAQLTESGAAVGGLFVVRMLAPFLVSPIAGVAADRYNRKWLLISTDIVRGLIVLGFLFVRDAHQIWLIYVLSALQMGLSAFFF
;
A
#
# COMPACT_ATOMS: atom_id res chain seq x y z
N MET A 1 52.90 21.31 -26.90
CA MET A 1 52.37 20.36 -27.89
C MET A 1 52.24 19.02 -27.17
N ALA A 2 51.09 18.51 -26.77
CA ALA A 2 49.71 18.76 -27.18
C ALA A 2 48.75 18.80 -25.97
N LEU A 3 47.66 19.53 -26.17
CA LEU A 3 46.50 19.66 -25.30
C LEU A 3 45.77 18.31 -25.23
N VAL A 4 45.56 17.74 -24.04
CA VAL A 4 44.51 16.73 -23.84
C VAL A 4 43.25 17.48 -23.45
N THR A 5 42.38 17.56 -24.43
CA THR A 5 41.03 18.10 -24.45
C THR A 5 40.13 17.44 -23.40
N GLY A 6 39.26 18.25 -22.80
CA GLY A 6 38.37 17.82 -21.74
C GLY A 6 37.32 16.81 -22.20
N GLU A 7 37.21 15.72 -21.44
CA GLU A 7 35.97 14.95 -21.41
C GLU A 7 34.96 15.72 -20.56
N ALA A 8 34.07 16.45 -21.24
CA ALA A 8 32.86 16.96 -20.63
C ALA A 8 32.07 15.77 -20.11
N GLY A 9 32.19 15.49 -18.81
CA GLY A 9 31.34 14.54 -18.11
C GLY A 9 29.88 14.88 -18.42
N THR A 10 29.20 13.97 -19.11
CA THR A 10 27.78 14.12 -19.43
C THR A 10 27.02 14.18 -18.11
N ALA A 11 26.58 15.38 -17.72
CA ALA A 11 25.71 15.55 -16.57
C ALA A 11 24.51 14.59 -16.74
N PRO A 12 24.14 13.80 -15.72
CA PRO A 12 23.06 12.85 -15.85
C PRO A 12 21.81 13.60 -16.34
N ALA A 13 21.23 13.14 -17.45
CA ALA A 13 20.04 13.76 -18.04
C ALA A 13 18.98 13.92 -16.95
N ARG A 14 18.47 15.15 -16.75
CA ARG A 14 17.43 15.40 -15.73
C ARG A 14 16.18 14.62 -16.12
N VAL A 15 16.00 13.46 -15.51
CA VAL A 15 14.83 12.63 -15.73
C VAL A 15 13.62 13.34 -15.12
N SER A 16 12.73 13.87 -15.96
CA SER A 16 11.48 14.49 -15.51
C SER A 16 10.49 13.40 -15.08
N TYR A 17 9.83 13.58 -13.93
CA TYR A 17 8.78 12.66 -13.44
C TYR A 17 7.64 12.49 -14.46
N VAL A 18 7.22 13.60 -15.09
CA VAL A 18 6.22 13.57 -16.17
C VAL A 18 6.77 12.81 -17.38
N GLY A 19 8.07 12.97 -17.65
CA GLY A 19 8.79 12.20 -18.66
C GLY A 19 8.77 10.70 -18.38
N LEU A 20 8.97 10.27 -17.13
CA LEU A 20 8.93 8.84 -16.74
C LEU A 20 7.54 8.22 -16.91
N VAL A 21 6.48 8.91 -16.47
CA VAL A 21 5.10 8.44 -16.63
C VAL A 21 4.73 8.32 -18.10
N ARG A 22 5.21 9.24 -18.96
CA ARG A 22 4.92 9.18 -20.40
C ARG A 22 5.76 8.15 -21.13
N ALA A 23 7.07 8.09 -20.87
CA ALA A 23 8.03 7.29 -21.63
C ALA A 23 8.10 5.83 -21.20
N ASN A 24 7.78 5.50 -19.94
CA ASN A 24 7.89 4.13 -19.42
C ASN A 24 6.51 3.55 -19.08
N GLU A 25 6.02 2.67 -19.95
CA GLU A 25 4.73 2.01 -19.79
C GLU A 25 4.63 1.20 -18.49
N LYS A 26 5.67 0.43 -18.15
CA LYS A 26 5.66 -0.41 -16.94
C LYS A 26 5.56 0.45 -15.68
N PHE A 27 6.29 1.56 -15.65
CA PHE A 27 6.20 2.51 -14.54
C PHE A 27 4.82 3.17 -14.48
N ARG A 28 4.27 3.59 -15.62
CA ARG A 28 2.93 4.19 -15.68
C ARG A 28 1.84 3.26 -15.15
N LEU A 29 1.86 1.98 -15.53
CA LEU A 29 0.91 0.98 -15.05
C LEU A 29 1.02 0.79 -13.53
N LEU A 30 2.24 0.67 -13.00
CA LEU A 30 2.46 0.59 -11.55
C LEU A 30 1.97 1.85 -10.83
N TRP A 31 2.26 3.02 -11.39
CA TRP A 31 1.88 4.31 -10.80
C TRP A 31 0.36 4.50 -10.74
N ILE A 32 -0.35 4.17 -11.82
CA ILE A 32 -1.83 4.19 -11.83
C ILE A 32 -2.38 3.16 -10.85
N GLY A 33 -1.83 1.94 -10.83
CA GLY A 33 -2.23 0.90 -9.87
C GLY A 33 -2.09 1.38 -8.42
N GLN A 34 -0.96 2.01 -8.09
CA GLN A 34 -0.73 2.60 -6.76
C GLN A 34 -1.73 3.69 -6.40
N ILE A 35 -2.09 4.57 -7.33
CA ILE A 35 -3.11 5.59 -7.09
C ILE A 35 -4.44 4.95 -6.77
N VAL A 36 -4.87 3.98 -7.57
CA VAL A 36 -6.14 3.28 -7.36
C VAL A 36 -6.15 2.53 -6.03
N SER A 37 -5.07 1.82 -5.71
CA SER A 37 -4.93 1.11 -4.43
C SER A 37 -4.99 2.06 -3.23
N LEU A 38 -4.29 3.20 -3.29
CA LEU A 38 -4.28 4.19 -2.21
C LEU A 38 -5.67 4.81 -2.02
N LEU A 39 -6.36 5.15 -3.11
CA LEU A 39 -7.74 5.63 -3.06
C LEU A 39 -8.67 4.57 -2.43
N GLY A 40 -8.50 3.30 -2.82
CA GLY A 40 -9.23 2.19 -2.23
C GLY A 40 -8.99 2.04 -0.72
N ASP A 41 -7.77 2.23 -0.23
CA ASP A 41 -7.46 2.18 1.20
C ASP A 41 -8.18 3.26 2.00
N TRP A 42 -8.23 4.49 1.46
CA TRP A 42 -8.95 5.60 2.09
C TRP A 42 -10.46 5.35 2.11
N PHE A 43 -11.02 4.84 1.01
CA PHE A 43 -12.43 4.49 0.96
C PHE A 43 -12.76 3.36 1.95
N ASN A 44 -11.92 2.33 2.00
CA ASN A 44 -12.06 1.22 2.95
C ASN A 44 -12.00 1.70 4.41
N LEU A 45 -11.13 2.66 4.73
CA LEU A 45 -11.06 3.25 6.06
C LEU A 45 -12.38 3.94 6.44
N ILE A 46 -12.89 4.81 5.57
CA ILE A 46 -14.14 5.54 5.81
C ILE A 46 -15.30 4.55 5.98
N ALA A 47 -15.42 3.59 5.06
CA ALA A 47 -16.47 2.57 5.11
C ALA A 47 -16.40 1.72 6.38
N SER A 48 -15.20 1.26 6.76
CA SER A 48 -15.00 0.43 7.96
C SER A 48 -15.29 1.21 9.24
N ALA A 49 -14.81 2.46 9.34
CA ALA A 49 -15.09 3.31 10.49
C ALA A 49 -16.59 3.60 10.62
N ALA A 50 -17.26 3.91 9.51
CA ALA A 50 -18.71 4.13 9.49
C ALA A 50 -19.50 2.88 9.88
N LEU A 51 -19.08 1.69 9.41
CA LEU A 51 -19.75 0.43 9.74
C LEU A 51 -19.59 0.07 11.22
N ILE A 52 -18.37 0.19 11.78
CA ILE A 52 -18.16 -0.03 13.22
C ILE A 52 -18.99 0.93 14.05
N ALA A 53 -19.01 2.23 13.67
CA ALA A 53 -19.80 3.23 14.38
C ALA A 53 -21.29 2.89 14.36
N GLN A 54 -21.84 2.47 13.21
CA GLN A 54 -23.24 2.09 13.08
C GLN A 54 -23.59 0.82 13.87
N LEU A 55 -22.69 -0.17 13.93
CA LEU A 55 -22.96 -1.45 14.59
C LEU A 55 -22.72 -1.43 16.11
N THR A 56 -21.87 -0.54 16.62
CA THR A 56 -21.50 -0.51 18.05
C THR A 56 -21.92 0.73 18.79
N GLU A 57 -22.21 1.81 18.07
CA GLU A 57 -22.43 3.14 18.63
C GLU A 57 -21.27 3.58 19.56
N SER A 58 -20.06 3.06 19.35
CA SER A 58 -18.91 3.25 20.22
C SER A 58 -17.73 3.90 19.50
N GLY A 59 -17.36 5.10 19.94
CA GLY A 59 -16.15 5.78 19.47
C GLY A 59 -14.86 5.02 19.82
N ALA A 60 -14.84 4.26 20.91
CA ALA A 60 -13.69 3.45 21.30
C ALA A 60 -13.43 2.30 20.32
N ALA A 61 -14.49 1.67 19.80
CA ALA A 61 -14.38 0.63 18.78
C ALA A 61 -13.80 1.19 17.47
N VAL A 62 -14.25 2.38 17.06
CA VAL A 62 -13.66 3.09 15.91
C VAL A 62 -12.18 3.42 16.18
N GLY A 63 -11.82 3.86 17.39
CA GLY A 63 -10.43 4.08 17.79
C GLY A 63 -9.57 2.81 17.65
N GLY A 64 -10.12 1.65 18.04
CA GLY A 64 -9.47 0.35 17.86
C GLY A 64 -9.11 0.04 16.41
N LEU A 65 -9.98 0.40 15.45
CA LEU A 65 -9.67 0.26 14.03
C LEU A 65 -8.42 1.05 13.63
N PHE A 66 -8.30 2.32 14.06
CA PHE A 66 -7.14 3.14 13.76
C PHE A 66 -5.86 2.54 14.37
N VAL A 67 -5.93 2.10 15.63
CA VAL A 67 -4.80 1.44 16.32
C VAL A 67 -4.32 0.23 15.54
N VAL A 68 -5.23 -0.66 15.14
CA VAL A 68 -4.89 -1.85 14.34
C VAL A 68 -4.24 -1.46 13.02
N ARG A 69 -4.80 -0.47 12.32
CA ARG A 69 -4.29 -0.04 11.01
C ARG A 69 -2.91 0.61 11.07
N MET A 70 -2.53 1.21 12.20
CA MET A 70 -1.18 1.76 12.41
C MET A 70 -0.19 0.70 12.91
N LEU A 71 -0.61 -0.15 13.85
CA LEU A 71 0.26 -1.16 14.45
C LEU A 71 0.62 -2.28 13.48
N ALA A 72 -0.33 -2.75 12.66
CA ALA A 72 -0.07 -3.86 11.74
C ALA A 72 1.09 -3.61 10.76
N PRO A 73 1.15 -2.51 9.99
CA PRO A 73 2.26 -2.25 9.08
C PRO A 73 3.57 -2.04 9.84
N PHE A 74 3.52 -1.39 11.01
CA PHE A 74 4.70 -1.21 11.86
C PHE A 74 5.34 -2.55 12.23
N LEU A 75 4.54 -3.52 12.68
CA LEU A 75 5.03 -4.85 13.05
C LEU A 75 5.53 -5.66 11.84
N VAL A 76 4.92 -5.48 10.66
CA VAL A 76 5.29 -6.22 9.44
C VAL A 76 6.49 -5.59 8.72
N SER A 77 6.75 -4.30 8.92
CA SER A 77 7.78 -3.54 8.20
C SER A 77 9.18 -4.16 8.19
N PRO A 78 9.72 -4.74 9.28
CA PRO A 78 11.07 -5.35 9.24
C PRO A 78 11.11 -6.57 8.32
N ILE A 79 10.04 -7.38 8.33
CA ILE A 79 9.90 -8.57 7.50
C ILE A 79 9.71 -8.16 6.04
N ALA A 80 8.92 -7.10 5.81
CA ALA A 80 8.68 -6.55 4.48
C ALA A 80 9.97 -6.05 3.83
N GLY A 81 10.85 -5.37 4.59
CA GLY A 81 12.16 -4.94 4.10
C GLY A 81 13.05 -6.11 3.67
N VAL A 82 13.21 -7.12 4.53
CA VAL A 82 13.99 -8.33 4.21
C VAL A 82 13.43 -9.05 2.97
N ALA A 83 12.10 -9.13 2.85
CA ALA A 83 11.46 -9.72 1.69
C ALA A 83 11.67 -8.90 0.41
N ALA A 84 11.62 -7.57 0.49
CA ALA A 84 11.86 -6.68 -0.64
C ALA A 84 13.30 -6.79 -1.16
N ASP A 85 14.25 -7.05 -0.28
CA ASP A 85 15.66 -7.25 -0.64
C ASP A 85 15.93 -8.65 -1.23
N ARG A 86 15.20 -9.67 -0.76
CA ARG A 86 15.45 -11.07 -1.13
C ARG A 86 14.67 -11.54 -2.36
N TYR A 87 13.50 -10.97 -2.63
CA TYR A 87 12.61 -11.41 -3.70
C TYR A 87 12.54 -10.40 -4.85
N ASN A 88 12.05 -10.86 -6.01
CA ASN A 88 11.81 -9.96 -7.12
C ASN A 88 10.69 -8.98 -6.77
N ARG A 89 11.05 -7.71 -6.58
CA ARG A 89 10.15 -6.63 -6.17
C ARG A 89 8.90 -6.51 -7.03
N LYS A 90 8.98 -6.77 -8.34
CA LYS A 90 7.80 -6.72 -9.22
C LYS A 90 6.76 -7.75 -8.81
N TRP A 91 7.17 -9.00 -8.62
CA TRP A 91 6.25 -10.09 -8.29
C TRP A 91 5.73 -9.98 -6.86
N LEU A 92 6.57 -9.49 -5.94
CA LEU A 92 6.16 -9.18 -4.57
C LEU A 92 4.99 -8.20 -4.55
N LEU A 93 5.12 -7.05 -5.22
CA LEU A 93 4.08 -6.01 -5.27
C LEU A 93 2.79 -6.48 -5.95
N ILE A 94 2.89 -7.25 -7.04
CA ILE A 94 1.72 -7.82 -7.71
C ILE A 94 1.00 -8.80 -6.79
N SER A 95 1.75 -9.69 -6.13
CA SER A 95 1.16 -10.69 -5.22
C SER A 95 0.47 -10.04 -4.02
N THR A 96 1.06 -8.99 -3.44
CA THR A 96 0.46 -8.29 -2.30
C THR A 96 -0.81 -7.55 -2.70
N ASP A 97 -0.85 -6.89 -3.86
CA ASP A 97 -2.08 -6.23 -4.35
C ASP A 97 -3.20 -7.24 -4.63
N ILE A 98 -2.90 -8.41 -5.21
CA ILE A 98 -3.91 -9.46 -5.42
C ILE A 98 -4.47 -9.95 -4.07
N VAL A 99 -3.61 -10.24 -3.10
CA VAL A 99 -4.04 -10.71 -1.78
C VAL A 99 -4.84 -9.62 -1.05
N ARG A 100 -4.44 -8.35 -1.15
CA ARG A 100 -5.20 -7.21 -0.61
C ARG A 100 -6.60 -7.11 -1.23
N GLY A 101 -6.70 -7.27 -2.55
CA GLY A 101 -7.99 -7.32 -3.23
C GLY A 101 -8.90 -8.42 -2.68
N LEU A 102 -8.36 -9.63 -2.44
CA LEU A 102 -9.11 -10.73 -1.83
C LEU A 102 -9.53 -10.44 -0.38
N ILE A 103 -8.66 -9.81 0.42
CA ILE A 103 -8.98 -9.42 1.80
C ILE A 103 -10.12 -8.41 1.83
N VAL A 104 -10.14 -7.44 0.91
CA VAL A 104 -11.20 -6.42 0.84
C VAL A 104 -12.57 -7.08 0.56
N LEU A 105 -12.62 -8.12 -0.28
CA LEU A 105 -13.86 -8.88 -0.50
C LEU A 105 -14.36 -9.56 0.79
N GLY A 106 -13.47 -9.88 1.72
CA GLY A 106 -13.81 -10.44 3.03
C GLY A 106 -14.70 -9.51 3.88
N PHE A 107 -14.63 -8.19 3.68
CA PHE A 107 -15.48 -7.25 4.42
C PHE A 107 -16.97 -7.41 4.09
N LEU A 108 -17.31 -8.00 2.94
CA LEU A 108 -18.70 -8.28 2.54
C LEU A 108 -19.42 -9.29 3.45
N PHE A 109 -18.67 -10.06 4.25
CA PHE A 109 -19.24 -11.03 5.18
C PHE A 109 -19.64 -10.41 6.53
N VAL A 110 -19.33 -9.14 6.77
CA VAL A 110 -19.70 -8.44 7.99
C VAL A 110 -21.12 -7.90 7.87
N ARG A 111 -22.02 -8.44 8.70
CA ARG A 111 -23.44 -8.10 8.73
C ARG A 111 -23.90 -7.60 10.09
N ASP A 112 -23.30 -8.09 11.16
CA ASP A 112 -23.75 -7.83 12.54
C ASP A 112 -22.59 -7.41 13.46
N ALA A 113 -22.93 -6.79 14.60
CA ALA A 113 -21.97 -6.30 15.59
C ALA A 113 -21.04 -7.38 16.17
N HIS A 114 -21.52 -8.63 16.29
CA HIS A 114 -20.69 -9.76 16.74
C HIS A 114 -19.50 -10.02 15.80
N GLN A 115 -19.56 -9.59 14.54
CA GLN A 115 -18.53 -9.86 13.53
C GLN A 115 -17.48 -8.74 13.44
N ILE A 116 -17.49 -7.76 14.32
CA ILE A 116 -16.55 -6.62 14.24
C ILE A 116 -15.10 -7.03 14.39
N TRP A 117 -14.83 -8.13 15.11
CA TRP A 117 -13.48 -8.71 15.15
C TRP A 117 -12.95 -9.03 13.74
N LEU A 118 -13.83 -9.39 12.79
CA LEU A 118 -13.47 -9.66 11.40
C LEU A 118 -13.00 -8.38 10.72
N ILE A 119 -13.63 -7.23 10.99
CA ILE A 119 -13.17 -5.92 10.49
C ILE A 119 -11.74 -5.65 10.98
N TYR A 120 -11.45 -5.90 12.26
CA TYR A 120 -10.11 -5.72 12.81
C TYR A 120 -9.09 -6.66 12.16
N VAL A 121 -9.40 -7.95 12.04
CA VAL A 121 -8.49 -8.93 11.41
C VAL A 121 -8.22 -8.57 9.95
N LEU A 122 -9.26 -8.29 9.17
CA LEU A 122 -9.11 -7.94 7.75
C LEU A 122 -8.34 -6.62 7.59
N SER A 123 -8.59 -5.63 8.44
CA SER A 123 -7.84 -4.37 8.44
C SER A 123 -6.37 -4.57 8.81
N ALA A 124 -6.08 -5.44 9.79
CA ALA A 124 -4.72 -5.78 10.18
C ALA A 124 -3.96 -6.46 9.02
N LEU A 125 -4.60 -7.42 8.35
CA LEU A 125 -4.00 -8.11 7.20
C LEU A 125 -3.76 -7.15 6.03
N GLN A 126 -4.77 -6.33 5.69
CA GLN A 126 -4.65 -5.35 4.61
C GLN A 126 -3.52 -4.34 4.87
N MET A 127 -3.43 -3.79 6.07
CA MET A 127 -2.41 -2.81 6.43
C MET A 127 -1.05 -3.46 6.68
N GLY A 128 -0.99 -4.69 7.18
CA GLY A 128 0.26 -5.45 7.24
C GLY A 128 0.86 -5.63 5.84
N LEU A 129 0.04 -5.93 4.83
CA LEU A 129 0.50 -6.05 3.45
C LEU A 129 0.88 -4.73 2.80
N SER A 130 0.36 -3.59 3.28
CA SER A 130 0.79 -2.29 2.76
C SER A 130 2.26 -1.99 3.12
N ALA A 131 2.80 -2.62 4.16
CA ALA A 131 4.20 -2.50 4.57
C ALA A 131 5.20 -2.84 3.45
N PHE A 132 4.81 -3.68 2.47
CA PHE A 132 5.66 -4.08 1.34
C PHE A 132 5.80 -3.03 0.24
N PHE A 133 5.00 -1.95 0.30
CA PHE A 133 5.05 -0.86 -0.66
C PHE A 133 5.96 0.30 -0.24
N PHE A 134 6.29 0.37 1.05
CA PHE A 134 7.22 1.35 1.62
C PHE A 134 8.66 0.85 1.49
#